data_AF-A0A1I6WK44-F1
#
_entry.id   AF-A0A1I6WK44-F1
#
_cell.length_a   1.000
_cell.length_b   1.000
_cell.length_c   1.000
_cell.angle_alpha   90.00
_cell.angle_beta   90.00
_cell.angle_gamma   90.00
#
_symmetry.space_group_name_H-M   'P 1'
#
loop_
_entity.id
_entity.type
_entity.pdbx_description
1 polymer ?
#
loop_
_entity_poly.entity_id
_entity_poly.type
_entity_poly.pdbx_seq_one_letter_code
_entity_poly.pdbx_strand_id
1 'polypeptide(L)'
;MGAETSELVATGRLADANSAQLRAAHTHPDVVSEQIAAQVTEPQGEEGASRVGLAVGDPDRAHPRVESPSQEASESSLNDLEATPQAWRRDLAIVDGMDVMGWEGRVANLEALRAVIDMLQARRVTPHIVLAHDACRTSLGEEGDLRGFRRLLDRDVNIDICPSEKSVAAWVIELAGELEAPIVSNNPYHAWPNARKVPRL
;
A
#
# COMPACT_ATOMS: atom_id res chain seq x y z
N MET A 1 -38.72 -22.48 56.39
CA MET A 1 -37.41 -22.52 57.06
C MET A 1 -36.41 -22.71 55.92
N GLY A 2 -35.74 -21.68 55.39
CA GLY A 2 -34.81 -20.77 56.06
C GLY A 2 -33.58 -21.59 56.50
N ALA A 3 -32.34 -21.39 56.05
CA ALA A 3 -31.68 -20.19 55.54
C ALA A 3 -30.29 -20.55 54.93
N GLU A 4 -29.78 -19.66 54.06
CA GLU A 4 -28.38 -19.19 53.92
C GLU A 4 -27.28 -20.18 53.42
N THR A 5 -26.76 -20.08 52.20
CA THR A 5 -25.72 -19.16 51.65
C THR A 5 -24.43 -19.07 52.47
N SER A 6 -23.31 -19.56 51.91
CA SER A 6 -21.96 -19.07 52.24
C SER A 6 -21.09 -19.13 50.99
N GLU A 7 -20.97 -17.95 50.40
CA GLU A 7 -20.11 -17.52 49.33
C GLU A 7 -18.68 -17.40 49.87
N LEU A 8 -17.70 -18.06 49.24
CA LEU A 8 -16.29 -17.90 49.59
C LEU A 8 -15.67 -16.82 48.70
N VAL A 9 -15.69 -15.60 49.20
CA VAL A 9 -14.97 -14.44 48.66
C VAL A 9 -13.49 -14.59 48.99
N ALA A 10 -12.65 -14.79 47.96
CA ALA A 10 -11.21 -14.67 48.08
C ALA A 10 -10.76 -13.29 47.55
N THR A 11 -10.88 -12.27 48.39
CA THR A 11 -10.16 -11.00 48.22
C THR A 11 -8.75 -11.14 48.80
N GLY A 12 -7.74 -11.06 47.94
CA GLY A 12 -6.33 -11.09 48.33
C GLY A 12 -5.48 -10.26 47.38
N ARG A 13 -5.59 -8.94 47.50
CA ARG A 13 -4.74 -7.94 46.85
C ARG A 13 -3.49 -7.75 47.73
N LEU A 14 -2.31 -8.04 47.20
CA LEU A 14 -1.04 -7.56 47.76
C LEU A 14 -0.17 -7.08 46.60
N ALA A 15 0.04 -5.77 46.59
CA ALA A 15 0.95 -5.07 45.72
C ALA A 15 2.37 -5.06 46.33
N ASP A 16 3.30 -4.77 45.42
CA ASP A 16 4.50 -3.98 45.59
C ASP A 16 5.88 -4.67 45.52
N ALA A 17 6.58 -4.19 44.49
CA ALA A 17 7.99 -3.85 44.40
C ALA A 17 9.03 -4.95 44.63
N ASN A 18 9.80 -5.25 43.57
CA ASN A 18 11.22 -4.97 43.72
C ASN A 18 11.91 -4.62 42.40
N SER A 19 12.46 -3.41 42.41
CA SER A 19 13.38 -2.81 41.46
C SER A 19 14.73 -3.50 41.59
N ALA A 20 15.27 -4.03 40.49
CA ALA A 20 16.68 -4.39 40.41
C ALA A 20 17.29 -3.84 39.12
N GLN A 21 18.22 -2.95 39.36
CA GLN A 21 18.97 -2.08 38.47
C GLN A 21 20.21 -2.82 37.93
N LEU A 22 20.84 -2.25 36.90
CA LEU A 22 22.24 -2.42 36.45
C LEU A 22 22.53 -3.60 35.50
N ARG A 23 22.85 -3.30 34.24
CA ARG A 23 24.20 -2.82 33.87
C ARG A 23 24.23 -2.23 32.46
N ALA A 24 24.90 -1.08 32.40
CA ALA A 24 25.34 -0.42 31.20
C ALA A 24 26.35 -1.27 30.42
N ALA A 25 26.28 -1.18 29.09
CA ALA A 25 27.45 -1.31 28.22
C ALA A 25 27.38 -0.17 27.21
N HIS A 26 28.04 0.93 27.57
CA HIS A 26 28.51 1.93 26.63
C HIS A 26 29.61 1.28 25.77
N THR A 27 29.44 1.28 24.46
CA THR A 27 30.57 1.25 23.54
C THR A 27 30.28 2.17 22.36
N HIS A 28 30.55 3.45 22.58
CA HIS A 28 31.02 4.34 21.52
C HIS A 28 32.44 3.91 21.14
N PRO A 29 32.77 3.92 19.85
CA PRO A 29 34.04 4.44 19.41
C PRO A 29 33.80 5.73 18.62
N ASP A 30 34.45 6.76 19.15
CA ASP A 30 34.70 8.07 18.55
C ASP A 30 35.77 7.92 17.43
N VAL A 31 35.95 9.01 16.66
CA VAL A 31 37.05 9.35 15.74
C VAL A 31 37.09 8.51 14.43
N VAL A 32 37.15 9.04 13.21
CA VAL A 32 37.89 10.20 12.68
C VAL A 32 37.19 10.77 11.45
N SER A 33 36.99 12.09 11.45
CA SER A 33 36.75 12.90 10.26
C SER A 33 38.04 13.01 9.43
N GLU A 34 38.00 12.62 8.16
CA GLU A 34 38.96 13.12 7.16
C GLU A 34 38.21 13.76 6.00
N GLN A 35 38.18 15.09 6.02
CA GLN A 35 38.01 15.94 4.86
C GLN A 35 39.31 15.95 4.08
N ILE A 36 39.30 15.61 2.80
CA ILE A 36 40.25 16.16 1.83
C ILE A 36 39.49 16.57 0.58
N ALA A 37 39.66 17.84 0.24
CA ALA A 37 39.04 18.56 -0.86
C ALA A 37 39.92 18.56 -2.13
N ALA A 38 39.29 19.03 -3.22
CA ALA A 38 39.84 19.52 -4.50
C ALA A 38 40.34 18.42 -5.46
N GLN A 39 40.10 18.48 -6.77
CA GLN A 39 40.24 19.60 -7.73
C GLN A 39 39.28 19.35 -8.92
N VAL A 40 38.41 20.28 -9.34
CA VAL A 40 38.64 21.36 -10.33
C VAL A 40 39.50 20.93 -11.52
N THR A 41 38.86 20.68 -12.67
CA THR A 41 39.35 21.07 -14.01
C THR A 41 38.17 21.17 -14.99
N GLU A 42 37.70 22.39 -15.25
CA GLU A 42 37.30 22.86 -16.59
C GLU A 42 38.28 24.00 -16.93
N PRO A 43 38.67 24.22 -18.21
CA PRO A 43 37.84 25.04 -19.10
C PRO A 43 37.97 24.80 -20.64
N GLN A 44 36.95 25.29 -21.34
CA GLN A 44 36.94 26.03 -22.63
C GLN A 44 37.49 25.45 -23.95
N GLY A 45 36.69 25.68 -25.01
CA GLY A 45 37.10 25.89 -26.40
C GLY A 45 35.87 26.03 -27.33
N GLU A 46 35.35 27.26 -27.50
CA GLU A 46 35.31 28.04 -28.76
C GLU A 46 34.37 27.45 -29.86
N GLU A 47 33.19 28.02 -30.09
CA GLU A 47 32.86 29.26 -30.84
C GLU A 47 33.15 29.17 -32.35
N GLY A 48 32.10 29.26 -33.17
CA GLY A 48 32.24 29.20 -34.64
C GLY A 48 30.97 29.38 -35.46
N ALA A 49 30.72 30.64 -35.83
CA ALA A 49 30.12 31.10 -37.11
C ALA A 49 28.59 31.00 -37.37
N SER A 50 27.97 32.16 -37.15
CA SER A 50 26.85 32.73 -37.90
C SER A 50 27.14 32.86 -39.41
N ARG A 51 26.14 32.68 -40.29
CA ARG A 51 25.93 33.46 -41.54
C ARG A 51 24.59 33.18 -42.24
N VAL A 52 23.79 34.25 -42.26
CA VAL A 52 22.78 34.75 -43.22
C VAL A 52 22.61 34.03 -44.57
N GLY A 53 21.35 33.87 -45.00
CA GLY A 53 20.95 33.71 -46.41
C GLY A 53 19.44 33.86 -46.65
N LEU A 54 18.99 35.08 -46.97
CA LEU A 54 17.70 35.40 -47.61
C LEU A 54 17.73 35.01 -49.10
N ALA A 55 16.64 34.44 -49.62
CA ALA A 55 16.14 34.58 -51.01
C ALA A 55 14.72 33.97 -51.06
N VAL A 56 13.63 34.73 -50.97
CA VAL A 56 12.89 35.43 -52.05
C VAL A 56 12.81 34.65 -53.36
N GLY A 57 11.60 34.19 -53.70
CA GLY A 57 11.24 33.64 -55.01
C GLY A 57 9.83 33.07 -55.04
N ASP A 58 8.82 33.95 -55.11
CA ASP A 58 7.47 33.64 -55.62
C ASP A 58 7.52 33.76 -57.16
N PRO A 59 6.84 32.89 -57.93
CA PRO A 59 5.64 33.38 -58.59
C PRO A 59 4.50 32.34 -58.74
N ASP A 60 3.33 32.72 -58.23
CA ASP A 60 2.01 32.72 -58.88
C ASP A 60 1.93 32.06 -60.29
N ARG A 61 1.24 30.91 -60.38
CA ARG A 61 -0.01 30.75 -61.14
C ARG A 61 -0.48 29.29 -61.28
N ALA A 62 -1.82 29.19 -61.26
CA ALA A 62 -2.69 28.17 -61.88
C ALA A 62 -3.22 27.04 -60.98
N HIS A 63 -4.49 27.20 -60.58
CA HIS A 63 -5.41 26.15 -60.11
C HIS A 63 -5.56 25.02 -61.15
N PRO A 64 -5.94 23.81 -60.71
CA PRO A 64 -7.36 23.48 -60.80
C PRO A 64 -7.95 22.81 -59.54
N ARG A 65 -9.15 23.29 -59.23
CA ARG A 65 -10.25 22.67 -58.48
C ARG A 65 -10.16 21.13 -58.38
N VAL A 66 -9.99 20.62 -57.16
CA VAL A 66 -10.38 19.24 -56.82
C VAL A 66 -11.23 19.30 -55.56
N GLU A 67 -12.39 18.70 -55.70
CA GLU A 67 -13.54 18.70 -54.81
C GLU A 67 -13.20 18.14 -53.42
N SER A 68 -13.72 18.81 -52.38
CA SER A 68 -13.80 18.25 -51.04
C SER A 68 -14.67 16.99 -51.04
N PRO A 69 -14.20 15.84 -50.54
CA PRO A 69 -15.09 14.80 -50.07
C PRO A 69 -15.48 15.13 -48.63
N SER A 70 -16.78 15.33 -48.49
CA SER A 70 -17.53 15.50 -47.27
C SER A 70 -17.15 14.53 -46.17
N GLN A 71 -17.29 15.06 -44.96
CA GLN A 71 -17.49 14.35 -43.70
C GLN A 71 -18.42 13.15 -43.90
N GLU A 72 -17.86 11.94 -43.84
CA GLU A 72 -18.59 10.79 -43.31
C GLU A 72 -18.09 10.56 -41.90
N ALA A 73 -18.82 11.16 -40.97
CA ALA A 73 -18.84 10.76 -39.59
C ALA A 73 -19.29 9.29 -39.55
N SER A 74 -18.33 8.38 -39.51
CA SER A 74 -18.57 7.08 -38.91
C SER A 74 -18.68 7.31 -37.41
N GLU A 75 -19.91 7.62 -37.00
CA GLU A 75 -20.42 7.45 -35.65
C GLU A 75 -20.25 5.98 -35.26
N SER A 76 -19.05 5.62 -34.77
CA SER A 76 -18.88 4.47 -33.91
C SER A 76 -19.48 4.82 -32.55
N SER A 77 -20.81 4.95 -32.52
CA SER A 77 -21.60 4.91 -31.31
C SER A 77 -21.58 3.48 -30.79
N LEU A 78 -20.64 3.21 -29.90
CA LEU A 78 -20.77 2.13 -28.92
C LEU A 78 -20.30 2.69 -27.59
N ASN A 79 -21.18 3.50 -27.00
CA ASN A 79 -21.33 3.67 -25.55
C ASN A 79 -20.02 3.49 -24.79
N ASP A 80 -19.19 4.54 -24.76
CA ASP A 80 -18.43 4.80 -23.55
C ASP A 80 -19.51 5.12 -22.50
N LEU A 81 -20.04 4.04 -21.91
CA LEU A 81 -20.82 4.10 -20.68
C LEU A 81 -19.91 4.94 -19.79
N GLU A 82 -20.24 6.22 -19.60
CA GLU A 82 -19.73 6.97 -18.47
C GLU A 82 -20.08 6.11 -17.27
N ALA A 83 -19.11 5.29 -16.83
CA ALA A 83 -19.28 4.39 -15.74
C ALA A 83 -19.67 5.30 -14.58
N THR A 84 -20.94 5.23 -14.18
CA THR A 84 -21.46 5.98 -13.05
C THR A 84 -20.42 5.88 -11.94
N PRO A 85 -19.93 6.99 -11.39
CA PRO A 85 -18.82 6.96 -10.45
C PRO A 85 -19.07 5.90 -9.39
N GLN A 86 -18.27 4.83 -9.43
CA GLN A 86 -18.49 3.67 -8.57
C GLN A 86 -18.45 4.16 -7.13
N ALA A 87 -19.56 3.99 -6.41
CA ALA A 87 -19.71 4.53 -5.07
C ALA A 87 -19.07 3.58 -4.08
N TRP A 88 -17.76 3.74 -3.86
CA TRP A 88 -16.99 2.93 -2.93
C TRP A 88 -17.58 2.96 -1.52
N ARG A 89 -17.66 1.77 -0.92
CA ARG A 89 -18.05 1.57 0.47
C ARG A 89 -17.08 2.28 1.41
N ARG A 90 -17.65 2.80 2.49
CA ARG A 90 -16.92 3.51 3.54
C ARG A 90 -16.87 2.75 4.87
N ASP A 91 -17.63 1.67 4.96
CA ASP A 91 -17.79 0.82 6.15
C ASP A 91 -16.92 -0.46 6.10
N LEU A 92 -16.18 -0.66 5.01
CA LEU A 92 -15.33 -1.82 4.75
C LEU A 92 -13.98 -1.34 4.19
N ALA A 93 -12.90 -2.03 4.51
CA ALA A 93 -11.61 -1.85 3.87
C ALA A 93 -10.92 -3.19 3.63
N ILE A 94 -10.30 -3.34 2.45
CA ILE A 94 -9.47 -4.50 2.13
C ILE A 94 -8.04 -4.20 2.58
N VAL A 95 -7.49 -5.03 3.44
CA VAL A 95 -6.15 -4.84 4.01
C VAL A 95 -5.21 -5.85 3.39
N ASP A 96 -4.15 -5.37 2.73
CA ASP A 96 -3.05 -6.23 2.31
C ASP A 96 -2.22 -6.60 3.54
N GLY A 97 -2.54 -7.73 4.16
CA GLY A 97 -1.94 -8.14 5.42
C GLY A 97 -0.44 -8.40 5.29
N MET A 98 0.03 -8.82 4.12
CA MET A 98 1.46 -9.07 3.89
C MET A 98 2.24 -7.77 3.84
N ASP A 99 1.71 -6.76 3.15
CA ASP A 99 2.32 -5.43 3.10
C ASP A 99 2.29 -4.77 4.48
N VAL A 100 1.14 -4.77 5.16
CA VAL A 100 0.97 -4.14 6.49
C VAL A 100 1.91 -4.75 7.53
N MET A 101 2.05 -6.08 7.56
CA MET A 101 3.00 -6.73 8.46
C MET A 101 4.46 -6.33 8.17
N GLY A 102 4.78 -5.85 6.97
CA GLY A 102 6.11 -5.37 6.59
C GLY A 102 6.37 -3.88 6.85
N TRP A 103 5.42 -3.12 7.40
CA TRP A 103 5.60 -1.66 7.55
C TRP A 103 6.68 -1.28 8.56
N GLU A 104 6.83 -2.04 9.63
CA GLU A 104 7.78 -1.76 10.73
C GLU A 104 9.16 -2.38 10.49
N GLY A 105 9.42 -2.94 9.31
CA GLY A 105 10.73 -3.48 8.95
C GLY A 105 10.68 -4.70 8.04
N ARG A 106 11.81 -5.41 7.94
CA ARG A 106 11.95 -6.54 7.00
C ARG A 106 11.31 -7.85 7.47
N VAL A 107 10.88 -7.92 8.73
CA VAL A 107 10.27 -9.12 9.31
C VAL A 107 8.79 -8.86 9.52
N ALA A 108 7.95 -9.84 9.19
CA ALA A 108 6.52 -9.75 9.40
C ALA A 108 6.19 -9.46 10.88
N ASN A 109 5.52 -8.34 11.11
CA ASN A 109 5.15 -7.85 12.43
C ASN A 109 3.63 -7.84 12.62
N LEU A 110 3.14 -8.71 13.49
CA LEU A 110 1.71 -8.79 13.82
C LEU A 110 1.19 -7.54 14.54
N GLU A 111 2.02 -6.82 15.29
CA GLU A 111 1.59 -5.60 15.99
C GLU A 111 1.19 -4.49 15.02
N ALA A 112 1.90 -4.38 13.88
CA ALA A 112 1.54 -3.42 12.83
C ALA A 112 0.14 -3.71 12.28
N LEU A 113 -0.16 -4.99 12.02
CA LEU A 113 -1.46 -5.43 11.56
C LEU A 113 -2.56 -5.17 12.60
N ARG A 114 -2.30 -5.46 13.89
CA ARG A 114 -3.25 -5.13 14.99
C ARG A 114 -3.52 -3.63 15.07
N ALA A 115 -2.50 -2.79 14.98
CA ALA A 115 -2.66 -1.33 15.02
C ALA A 115 -3.53 -0.81 13.88
N VAL A 116 -3.35 -1.34 12.66
CA VAL A 116 -4.20 -1.00 11.51
C VAL A 116 -5.65 -1.45 11.73
N ILE A 117 -5.86 -2.67 12.24
CA ILE A 117 -7.20 -3.19 12.56
C ILE A 117 -7.89 -2.29 13.59
N ASP A 118 -7.19 -1.95 14.69
CA ASP A 118 -7.73 -1.14 15.77
C ASP A 118 -8.10 0.27 15.28
N MET A 119 -7.25 0.86 14.44
CA MET A 119 -7.52 2.15 13.80
C MET A 119 -8.79 2.09 12.90
N LEU A 120 -8.93 1.05 12.07
CA LEU A 120 -10.08 0.91 11.18
C LEU A 120 -11.38 0.70 11.99
N GLN A 121 -11.34 -0.18 12.99
CA GLN A 121 -12.49 -0.45 13.85
C GLN A 121 -12.90 0.78 14.67
N ALA A 122 -11.93 1.55 15.18
CA ALA A 122 -12.21 2.83 15.86
C ALA A 122 -12.93 3.84 14.94
N ARG A 123 -12.68 3.76 13.63
CA ARG A 123 -13.36 4.56 12.59
C ARG A 123 -14.66 3.92 12.09
N ARG A 124 -15.13 2.82 12.70
CA ARG A 124 -16.28 2.01 12.28
C ARG A 124 -16.15 1.45 10.86
N VAL A 125 -14.92 1.16 10.45
CA VAL A 125 -14.60 0.49 9.19
C VAL A 125 -14.27 -0.96 9.52
N THR A 126 -14.97 -1.90 8.88
CA THR A 126 -14.74 -3.33 9.04
C THR A 126 -13.50 -3.71 8.24
N PRO A 127 -12.43 -4.24 8.87
CA PRO A 127 -11.27 -4.73 8.15
C PRO A 127 -11.54 -6.12 7.55
N HIS A 128 -11.18 -6.29 6.27
CA HIS A 128 -11.10 -7.58 5.59
C HIS A 128 -9.65 -7.84 5.19
N ILE A 129 -8.97 -8.72 5.92
CA ILE A 129 -7.55 -8.97 5.77
C ILE A 129 -7.31 -10.03 4.71
N VAL A 130 -6.43 -9.73 3.76
CA VAL A 130 -5.94 -10.71 2.78
C VAL A 130 -4.53 -11.14 3.16
N LEU A 131 -4.29 -12.44 3.20
CA LEU A 131 -3.00 -13.03 3.52
C LEU A 131 -2.49 -13.93 2.40
N ALA A 132 -1.17 -14.07 2.27
CA ALA A 132 -0.58 -15.15 1.48
C ALA A 132 -0.91 -16.51 2.11
N HIS A 133 -0.92 -17.56 1.29
CA HIS A 133 -1.15 -18.93 1.76
C HIS A 133 -0.16 -19.37 2.86
N ASP A 134 1.09 -18.91 2.80
CA ASP A 134 2.14 -19.23 3.77
C ASP A 134 2.29 -18.21 4.90
N ALA A 135 1.49 -17.13 4.91
CA ALA A 135 1.58 -16.06 5.89
C ALA A 135 1.47 -16.57 7.34
N CYS A 136 0.54 -17.50 7.57
CA CYS A 136 0.32 -18.07 8.89
C CYS A 136 1.58 -18.76 9.42
N ARG A 137 2.27 -19.54 8.58
CA ARG A 137 3.52 -20.21 8.93
C ARG A 137 4.64 -19.19 9.19
N THR A 138 4.78 -18.20 8.32
CA THR A 138 5.86 -17.20 8.47
C THR A 138 5.69 -16.34 9.73
N SER A 139 4.44 -16.05 10.14
CA SER A 139 4.16 -15.25 11.34
C SER A 139 4.17 -16.04 12.66
N LEU A 140 4.03 -17.36 12.62
CA LEU A 140 3.93 -18.23 13.81
C LEU A 140 5.15 -19.15 14.03
N GLY A 141 6.01 -19.32 13.03
CA GLY A 141 6.98 -20.43 12.96
C GLY A 141 6.44 -21.61 12.14
N GLU A 142 7.26 -22.66 11.96
CA GLU A 142 7.07 -23.73 10.95
C GLU A 142 5.70 -24.45 10.92
N GLU A 143 4.86 -24.30 11.96
CA GLU A 143 3.59 -25.01 12.14
C GLU A 143 2.36 -24.10 12.39
N GLY A 144 2.38 -22.88 11.84
CA GLY A 144 1.24 -21.96 11.94
C GLY A 144 0.07 -22.29 11.01
N ASP A 145 -1.10 -22.61 11.57
CA ASP A 145 -2.39 -22.64 10.84
C ASP A 145 -3.18 -21.32 11.02
N LEU A 146 -4.22 -21.11 10.21
CA LEU A 146 -5.07 -19.91 10.28
C LEU A 146 -5.72 -19.73 11.66
N ARG A 147 -5.99 -20.83 12.38
CA ARG A 147 -6.56 -20.78 13.72
C ARG A 147 -5.56 -20.21 14.72
N GLY A 148 -4.30 -20.65 14.66
CA GLY A 148 -3.19 -20.10 15.42
C GLY A 148 -2.99 -18.62 15.11
N PHE A 149 -3.08 -18.26 13.83
CA PHE A 149 -2.91 -16.87 13.40
C PHE A 149 -4.00 -15.98 13.99
N ARG A 150 -5.28 -16.40 13.92
CA ARG A 150 -6.39 -15.67 14.54
C ARG A 150 -6.22 -15.49 16.05
N ARG A 151 -5.75 -16.54 16.75
CA ARG A 151 -5.48 -16.48 18.19
C ARG A 151 -4.38 -15.49 18.53
N LEU A 152 -3.29 -15.47 17.76
CA LEU A 152 -2.24 -14.48 17.95
C LEU A 152 -2.73 -13.09 17.58
N LEU A 153 -3.45 -12.92 16.47
CA LEU A 153 -3.96 -11.61 16.08
C LEU A 153 -4.84 -11.01 17.18
N ASP A 154 -5.58 -11.86 17.92
CA ASP A 154 -6.44 -11.49 19.03
C ASP A 154 -7.46 -10.40 18.64
N ARG A 155 -7.97 -10.50 17.41
CA ARG A 155 -8.99 -9.62 16.85
C ARG A 155 -9.98 -10.44 16.05
N ASP A 156 -11.25 -10.10 16.20
CA ASP A 156 -12.33 -10.69 15.41
C ASP A 156 -12.46 -9.90 14.10
N VAL A 157 -11.88 -10.44 13.03
CA VAL A 157 -11.83 -9.82 11.71
C VAL A 157 -12.02 -10.87 10.63
N ASN A 158 -12.51 -10.43 9.47
CA ASN A 158 -12.56 -11.26 8.29
C ASN A 158 -11.14 -11.45 7.77
N ILE A 159 -10.74 -12.71 7.58
CA ILE A 159 -9.44 -13.07 7.00
C ILE A 159 -9.72 -13.99 5.83
N ASP A 160 -9.19 -13.60 4.68
CA ASP A 160 -9.21 -14.37 3.46
C ASP A 160 -7.78 -14.77 3.06
N ILE A 161 -7.65 -16.01 2.58
CA ILE A 161 -6.37 -16.57 2.17
C ILE A 161 -6.29 -16.51 0.66
N CYS A 162 -5.29 -15.81 0.15
CA CYS A 162 -5.04 -15.70 -1.29
C CYS A 162 -4.91 -17.11 -1.91
N PRO A 163 -5.66 -17.40 -2.99
CA PRO A 163 -5.52 -18.64 -3.73
C PRO A 163 -4.09 -18.84 -4.23
N SER A 164 -3.61 -20.08 -4.24
CA SER A 164 -2.22 -20.44 -4.55
C SER A 164 -1.77 -20.08 -5.97
N GLU A 165 -2.72 -19.99 -6.90
CA GLU A 165 -2.54 -19.67 -8.31
C GLU A 165 -2.53 -18.16 -8.59
N LYS A 166 -2.83 -17.34 -7.58
CA LYS A 166 -2.83 -15.87 -7.67
C LYS A 166 -1.72 -15.27 -6.83
N SER A 167 -1.27 -14.08 -7.24
CA SER A 167 -0.48 -13.22 -6.36
C SER A 167 -1.39 -12.49 -5.38
N VAL A 168 -0.91 -12.24 -4.16
CA VAL A 168 -1.65 -11.48 -3.13
C VAL A 168 -2.09 -10.12 -3.67
N ALA A 169 -1.21 -9.41 -4.37
CA ALA A 169 -1.52 -8.12 -4.97
C ALA A 169 -2.70 -8.20 -5.96
N ALA A 170 -2.69 -9.18 -6.87
CA ALA A 170 -3.80 -9.37 -7.81
C ALA A 170 -5.11 -9.66 -7.07
N TRP A 171 -5.05 -10.50 -6.04
CA TRP A 171 -6.22 -10.90 -5.27
C TRP A 171 -6.79 -9.75 -4.42
N VAL A 172 -5.94 -8.94 -3.78
CA VAL A 172 -6.34 -7.73 -3.05
C VAL A 172 -7.09 -6.76 -3.97
N ILE A 173 -6.58 -6.53 -5.18
CA ILE A 173 -7.18 -5.59 -6.14
C ILE A 173 -8.53 -6.11 -6.66
N GLU A 174 -8.59 -7.40 -6.99
CA GLU A 174 -9.82 -8.07 -7.43
C GLU A 174 -10.89 -8.00 -6.34
N LEU A 175 -10.56 -8.42 -5.12
CA LEU A 175 -11.48 -8.43 -3.98
C LEU A 175 -11.94 -7.01 -3.62
N ALA A 176 -11.06 -6.01 -3.71
CA ALA A 176 -11.44 -4.62 -3.52
C ALA A 176 -12.44 -4.12 -4.56
N GLY A 177 -12.25 -4.51 -5.83
CA GLY A 177 -13.21 -4.22 -6.89
C GLY A 177 -14.55 -4.92 -6.69
N GLU A 178 -14.54 -6.19 -6.30
CA GLU A 178 -15.76 -6.98 -6.06
C GLU A 178 -16.57 -6.48 -4.86
N LEU A 179 -15.89 -6.12 -3.78
CA LEU A 179 -16.52 -5.62 -2.56
C LEU A 179 -16.72 -4.10 -2.56
N GLU A 180 -16.30 -3.43 -3.63
CA GLU A 180 -16.29 -1.97 -3.80
C GLU A 180 -15.70 -1.25 -2.58
N ALA A 181 -14.62 -1.79 -2.03
CA ALA A 181 -14.01 -1.30 -0.78
C ALA A 181 -12.58 -0.78 -1.00
N PRO A 182 -12.18 0.31 -0.32
CA PRO A 182 -10.83 0.85 -0.44
C PRO A 182 -9.76 -0.12 0.07
N ILE A 183 -8.53 0.04 -0.43
CA ILE A 183 -7.37 -0.76 -0.02
C ILE A 183 -6.55 -0.03 1.03
N VAL A 184 -6.09 -0.77 2.04
CA VAL A 184 -5.04 -0.37 2.99
C VAL A 184 -3.77 -1.12 2.62
N SER A 185 -2.80 -0.39 2.04
CA SER A 185 -1.50 -0.90 1.63
C SER A 185 -0.58 0.27 1.25
N ASN A 186 0.71 0.17 1.59
CA ASN A 186 1.77 1.04 1.08
C ASN A 186 2.31 0.56 -0.27
N ASN A 187 2.08 -0.70 -0.65
CA ASN A 187 2.47 -1.22 -1.97
C ASN A 187 1.71 -0.47 -3.06
N PRO A 188 2.37 0.23 -4.01
CA PRO A 188 1.70 1.02 -5.04
C PRO A 188 1.09 0.17 -6.17
N TYR A 189 1.32 -1.14 -6.19
CA TYR A 189 0.82 -2.09 -7.18
C TYR A 189 1.14 -1.67 -8.63
N HIS A 190 2.37 -1.22 -8.90
CA HIS A 190 2.75 -0.70 -10.23
C HIS A 190 2.52 -1.67 -11.40
N ALA A 191 2.58 -2.99 -11.16
CA ALA A 191 2.34 -4.00 -12.18
C ALA A 191 0.85 -4.21 -12.50
N TRP A 192 -0.07 -3.58 -11.76
CA TRP A 192 -1.52 -3.76 -11.92
C TRP A 192 -2.19 -2.41 -12.23
N PRO A 193 -2.40 -2.08 -13.51
CA PRO A 193 -3.01 -0.81 -13.92
C PRO A 193 -4.37 -0.53 -13.26
N ASN A 194 -5.15 -1.59 -12.98
CA ASN A 194 -6.46 -1.49 -12.36
C ASN A 194 -6.41 -0.98 -10.91
N ALA A 195 -5.29 -1.15 -10.21
CA ALA A 195 -5.12 -0.66 -8.84
C ALA A 195 -5.27 0.86 -8.73
N ARG A 196 -4.99 1.61 -9.81
CA ARG A 196 -5.11 3.08 -9.85
C ARG A 196 -6.56 3.56 -9.69
N LYS A 197 -7.53 2.70 -9.99
CA LYS A 197 -8.96 3.00 -9.89
C LYS A 197 -9.53 2.71 -8.50
N VAL A 198 -8.78 1.98 -7.66
CA VAL A 198 -9.19 1.59 -6.31
C VAL A 198 -8.73 2.65 -5.31
N PRO A 199 -9.63 3.25 -4.52
CA PRO A 199 -9.26 4.21 -3.48
C PRO A 199 -8.39 3.57 -2.41
N ARG A 200 -7.61 4.42 -1.73
CA ARG A 200 -6.75 4.04 -0.62
C ARG A 200 -7.11 4.81 0.65
N LEU A 201 -6.80 4.22 1.79
CA LEU A 201 -6.95 4.82 3.13
C LEU A 201 -5.60 5.16 3.77
#